data_AF-A0A1F9B2X4-F1
#
_entry.id   AF-A0A1F9B2X4-F1
#
_cell.length_a   1.000
_cell.length_b   1.000
_cell.length_c   1.000
_cell.angle_alpha   90.00
_cell.angle_beta   90.00
_cell.angle_gamma   90.00
#
_symmetry.space_group_name_H-M   'P 1'
#
loop_
_entity.id
_entity.type
_entity.pdbx_description
1 polymer ?
#
loop_
_entity_poly.entity_id
_entity_poly.type
_entity_poly.pdbx_seq_one_letter_code
_entity_poly.pdbx_strand_id
1 'polypeptide(L)'
;METAKATAAPAIVTGVITAKELSVRKGPGKTFKAITSLAKNTTLTVVGRNADNSWLQIQIPGKTDLGWASKDFVKVLGNINSLPVKRNKLLK
;
A
#
# COMPACT_ATOMS: atom_id res chain seq x y z
N MET A 1 -22.65 16.39 2.43
CA MET A 1 -22.35 15.01 2.87
C MET A 1 -20.99 14.63 2.31
N GLU A 2 -19.93 14.84 3.10
CA GLU A 2 -18.58 14.47 2.71
C GLU A 2 -18.01 13.65 3.87
N THR A 3 -18.19 12.34 3.82
CA THR A 3 -17.75 11.43 4.88
C THR A 3 -16.22 11.27 4.82
N ALA A 4 -15.50 12.28 5.30
CA ALA A 4 -14.13 12.13 5.78
C ALA A 4 -14.20 11.51 7.18
N LYS A 5 -13.96 10.20 7.30
CA LYS A 5 -13.83 9.57 8.62
C LYS A 5 -12.78 8.47 8.58
N ALA A 6 -11.60 8.78 9.11
CA ALA A 6 -10.79 7.88 9.94
C ALA A 6 -9.49 8.58 10.39
N THR A 7 -9.58 9.35 11.47
CA THR A 7 -8.47 9.47 12.43
C THR A 7 -8.54 8.23 13.32
N ALA A 8 -8.09 7.09 12.80
CA ALA A 8 -7.76 5.92 13.61
C ALA A 8 -6.23 5.87 13.70
N ALA A 9 -5.69 5.65 14.90
CA ALA A 9 -4.26 5.43 15.12
C ALA A 9 -3.69 4.50 14.02
N PRO A 10 -2.47 4.73 13.51
CA PRO A 10 -1.96 3.95 12.38
C PRO A 10 -1.91 2.48 12.81
N ALA A 11 -2.86 1.68 12.33
CA ALA A 11 -2.76 0.24 12.41
C ALA A 11 -1.58 -0.14 11.53
N ILE A 12 -0.42 -0.36 12.13
CA ILE A 12 0.78 -0.73 11.41
C ILE A 12 0.65 -2.22 11.11
N VAL A 13 0.46 -2.57 9.84
CA VAL A 13 0.36 -3.97 9.45
C VAL A 13 1.60 -4.35 8.65
N THR A 14 2.25 -5.45 8.99
CA THR A 14 3.43 -5.92 8.26
C THR A 14 3.01 -6.68 7.01
N GLY A 15 3.72 -6.47 5.91
CA GLY A 15 3.57 -7.24 4.68
C GLY A 15 4.91 -7.83 4.25
N VAL A 16 4.87 -8.98 3.58
CA VAL A 16 6.03 -9.65 3.00
C VAL A 16 5.77 -9.90 1.53
N ILE A 17 6.72 -9.53 0.68
CA ILE A 17 6.59 -9.71 -0.77
C ILE A 17 6.74 -11.19 -1.12
N THR A 18 5.76 -11.74 -1.84
CA THR A 18 5.77 -13.15 -2.27
C THR A 18 6.21 -13.32 -3.73
N ALA A 19 6.03 -12.28 -4.56
CA ALA A 19 6.50 -12.26 -5.95
C ALA A 19 8.03 -12.17 -6.04
N LYS A 20 8.61 -12.68 -7.14
CA LYS A 20 10.07 -12.56 -7.42
C LYS A 20 10.53 -11.11 -7.34
N GLU A 21 9.76 -10.23 -7.97
CA GLU A 21 9.91 -8.78 -7.92
C GLU A 21 8.52 -8.15 -7.92
N LEU A 22 8.30 -7.14 -7.08
CA LEU A 22 7.07 -6.37 -7.03
C LEU A 22 7.35 -4.90 -7.26
N SER A 23 6.77 -4.35 -8.33
CA SER A 23 6.86 -2.93 -8.63
C SER A 23 5.94 -2.13 -7.72
N VAL A 24 6.54 -1.21 -6.96
CA VAL A 24 5.85 -0.23 -6.14
C VAL A 24 5.55 0.99 -7.01
N ARG A 25 4.30 1.45 -7.00
CA ARG A 25 3.79 2.50 -7.90
C ARG A 25 3.41 3.77 -7.14
N LYS A 26 3.33 4.91 -7.85
CA LYS A 26 2.85 6.18 -7.26
C LYS A 26 1.37 6.14 -6.85
N GLY A 27 0.58 5.24 -7.41
CA GLY A 27 -0.86 5.15 -7.15
C GLY A 27 -1.39 3.72 -7.25
N PRO A 28 -2.61 3.49 -6.75
CA PRO A 28 -3.27 2.20 -6.79
C PRO A 28 -3.78 1.93 -8.21
N GLY A 29 -2.97 1.25 -9.01
CA GLY A 29 -3.35 0.86 -10.37
C GLY A 29 -2.16 0.57 -11.26
N LYS A 30 -2.39 -0.23 -12.30
CA LYS A 30 -1.37 -0.59 -13.30
C LYS A 30 -0.99 0.59 -14.21
N THR A 31 -1.85 1.61 -14.30
CA THR A 31 -1.64 2.84 -15.08
C THR A 31 -0.67 3.81 -14.43
N PHE A 32 -0.46 3.71 -13.11
CA PHE A 32 0.49 4.55 -12.40
C PHE A 32 1.93 4.08 -12.65
N LYS A 33 2.85 5.04 -12.79
CA LYS A 33 4.28 4.75 -12.94
C LYS A 33 4.83 4.03 -11.70
N ALA A 34 5.66 3.01 -11.95
CA ALA A 34 6.49 2.40 -10.92
C ALA A 34 7.57 3.41 -10.47
N ILE A 35 7.77 3.51 -9.16
CA ILE A 35 8.80 4.35 -8.53
C ILE A 35 9.97 3.55 -7.98
N THR A 36 9.73 2.28 -7.69
CA THR A 36 10.77 1.34 -7.26
C THR A 36 10.28 -0.09 -7.45
N SER A 37 11.19 -1.04 -7.34
CA SER A 37 10.92 -2.46 -7.34
C SER A 37 11.47 -3.04 -6.05
N LEU A 38 10.71 -3.92 -5.41
CA LEU A 38 11.12 -4.60 -4.19
C LEU A 38 11.20 -6.10 -4.46
N ALA A 39 12.25 -6.74 -3.94
CA ALA A 39 12.52 -8.16 -4.18
C ALA A 39 11.63 -9.07 -3.30
N LYS A 40 11.49 -10.34 -3.69
CA LYS A 40 10.85 -11.38 -2.85
C LYS A 40 11.42 -11.40 -1.43
N ASN A 41 10.57 -11.75 -0.46
CA ASN A 41 10.89 -11.81 0.97
C ASN A 41 11.25 -10.45 1.60
N THR A 42 11.13 -9.36 0.86
CA THR A 42 11.26 -8.01 1.44
C THR A 42 10.08 -7.78 2.38
N THR A 43 10.41 -7.42 3.62
CA THR A 43 9.42 -7.01 4.62
C THR A 43 9.15 -5.52 4.47
N LEU A 44 7.88 -5.16 4.50
CA LEU A 44 7.40 -3.80 4.33
C LEU A 44 6.31 -3.49 5.34
N THR A 45 6.12 -2.20 5.60
CA THR A 45 5.07 -1.72 6.49
C THR A 45 3.90 -1.25 5.64
N VAL A 46 2.74 -1.87 5.83
CA VAL A 46 1.48 -1.45 5.22
C VAL A 46 0.83 -0.40 6.12
N VAL A 47 0.63 0.79 5.56
CA VAL A 47 0.09 1.97 6.26
C VAL A 47 -1.31 2.37 5.78
N GLY A 48 -1.79 1.72 4.71
CA GLY A 48 -3.11 2.01 4.14
C GLY A 48 -3.50 1.01 3.05
N ARG A 49 -4.72 1.17 2.55
CA ARG A 49 -5.28 0.36 1.46
C ARG A 49 -6.16 1.22 0.56
N ASN A 50 -6.43 0.78 -0.65
CA ASN A 50 -7.46 1.42 -1.48
C ASN A 50 -8.86 0.88 -1.12
N ALA A 51 -9.91 1.45 -1.72
CA ALA A 51 -11.29 1.21 -1.33
C ALA A 51 -11.78 -0.23 -1.60
N ASP A 52 -11.27 -0.87 -2.64
CA ASP A 52 -11.58 -2.24 -3.07
C ASP A 52 -10.57 -3.27 -2.57
N ASN A 53 -9.60 -2.87 -1.74
CA ASN A 53 -8.55 -3.73 -1.16
C ASN A 53 -7.64 -4.42 -2.17
N SER A 54 -7.62 -3.99 -3.43
CA SER A 54 -6.74 -4.56 -4.46
C SER A 54 -5.31 -4.02 -4.36
N TRP A 55 -5.12 -2.85 -3.74
CA TRP A 55 -3.84 -2.20 -3.54
C TRP A 55 -3.61 -1.80 -2.09
N LEU A 56 -2.37 -1.98 -1.65
CA LEU A 56 -1.88 -1.64 -0.32
C LEU A 56 -0.91 -0.48 -0.43
N GLN A 57 -1.08 0.53 0.42
CA GLN A 57 -0.11 1.60 0.56
C GLN A 57 0.94 1.17 1.57
N ILE A 58 2.20 1.20 1.16
CA ILE A 58 3.34 0.68 1.90
C ILE A 58 4.39 1.76 2.09
N GLN A 59 5.07 1.74 3.23
CA GLN A 59 6.29 2.50 3.45
C GLN A 59 7.45 1.75 2.79
N ILE A 60 8.13 2.41 1.87
CA ILE A 60 9.25 1.81 1.15
C ILE A 60 10.47 1.80 2.10
N PRO A 61 11.07 0.63 2.37
CA PRO A 61 12.27 0.58 3.21
C PRO A 61 13.37 1.50 2.66
N GLY A 62 13.93 2.35 3.52
CA GLY A 62 14.98 3.29 3.14
C GLY A 62 14.52 4.51 2.34
N LYS A 63 13.21 4.72 2.16
CA LYS A 63 12.66 5.97 1.58
C LYS A 63 11.59 6.58 2.49
N THR A 64 11.51 7.90 2.48
CA THR A 64 10.46 8.65 3.16
C THR A 64 9.13 8.59 2.40
N ASP A 65 9.19 8.31 1.10
CA ASP A 65 8.01 8.21 0.24
C ASP A 65 7.21 6.94 0.50
N LEU A 66 5.89 7.09 0.46
CA LEU A 66 4.95 5.97 0.41
C LEU A 66 4.74 5.52 -1.03
N GLY A 67 4.45 4.23 -1.19
CA GLY A 67 4.14 3.65 -2.49
C GLY A 67 2.96 2.69 -2.44
N TRP A 68 2.51 2.28 -3.61
CA TRP A 68 1.40 1.35 -3.77
C TRP A 68 1.88 0.01 -4.31
N ALA A 69 1.54 -1.05 -3.59
CA ALA A 69 1.82 -2.44 -3.94
C ALA A 69 0.50 -3.18 -4.16
N SER A 70 0.45 -4.07 -5.16
CA SER A 70 -0.73 -4.90 -5.39
C SER A 70 -0.83 -5.96 -4.28
N LYS A 71 -2.03 -6.11 -3.70
CA LYS A 71 -2.29 -7.06 -2.60
C LYS A 71 -1.98 -8.50 -3.00
N ASP A 72 -2.20 -8.87 -4.27
CA ASP A 72 -2.03 -10.23 -4.77
C ASP A 72 -0.59 -10.75 -4.62
N PHE A 73 0.39 -9.84 -4.49
CA PHE A 73 1.81 -10.15 -4.38
C PHE A 73 2.41 -9.84 -3.02
N VAL A 74 1.56 -9.51 -2.03
CA VAL A 74 1.97 -9.18 -0.66
C VAL A 74 1.23 -10.08 0.31
N LYS A 75 1.98 -10.93 1.02
CA LYS A 75 1.46 -11.65 2.16
C LYS A 75 1.37 -10.69 3.34
N VAL A 76 0.15 -10.32 3.71
CA VAL A 76 -0.08 -9.44 4.84
C VAL A 76 -0.15 -10.26 6.14
N LEU A 77 0.63 -9.85 7.14
CA LEU A 77 0.72 -10.46 8.46
C LEU A 77 -0.12 -9.64 9.46
N GLY A 78 -1.42 -9.55 9.22
CA GLY A 78 -2.36 -8.85 10.10
C GLY A 78 -3.68 -8.51 9.42
N ASN A 79 -4.52 -7.74 10.12
CA ASN A 79 -5.85 -7.39 9.63
C ASN A 79 -5.77 -6.14 8.73
N ILE A 80 -5.84 -6.31 7.41
CA ILE A 80 -5.89 -5.17 6.49
C ILE A 80 -7.14 -4.30 6.68
N ASN A 81 -8.22 -4.82 7.26
CA ASN A 81 -9.45 -4.06 7.39
C ASN A 81 -9.37 -2.96 8.46
N SER A 82 -8.40 -3.04 9.38
CA SER A 82 -8.09 -1.95 10.31
C SER A 82 -7.29 -0.83 9.66
N LEU A 83 -6.76 -1.02 8.45
CA LEU A 83 -6.04 0.01 7.73
C LEU A 83 -6.99 1.07 7.17
N PRO A 84 -6.59 2.35 7.23
CA PRO A 84 -7.36 3.42 6.62
C PRO A 84 -7.42 3.25 5.10
N VAL A 85 -8.60 3.53 4.54
CA VAL A 85 -8.77 3.63 3.09
C VAL A 85 -8.17 4.94 2.60
N LYS A 86 -7.15 4.86 1.76
CA LYS A 86 -6.44 5.97 1.15
C LYS A 86 -6.93 6.11 -0.28
N ARG A 87 -7.55 7.24 -0.58
CA ARG A 87 -7.91 7.60 -1.96
C ARG A 87 -6.73 8.33 -2.58
N ASN A 88 -6.29 7.86 -3.75
CA ASN A 88 -5.31 8.62 -4.51
C ASN A 88 -6.01 9.88 -5.06
N LYS A 89 -5.65 11.04 -4.51
CA LYS A 89 -6.21 12.33 -4.94
C LYS A 89 -5.51 12.73 -6.24
N LEU A 90 -5.94 12.13 -7.36
CA LEU A 90 -5.63 12.64 -8.70
C LEU A 90 -6.28 14.03 -8.79
N LEU A 91 -5.50 15.09 -8.56
CA LEU A 91 -5.91 16.45 -8.88
C LEU A 91 -6.00 16.53 -10.41
N LYS A 92 -7.18 16.92 -10.89
CA LYS A 92 -7.43 17.28 -12.29
C LYS A 92 -6.64 18.52 -12.67
#